data_AF-A0A259FXN0-F1
#
_entry.id   AF-A0A259FXN0-F1
#
_cell.length_a   1.000
_cell.length_b   1.000
_cell.length_c   1.000
_cell.angle_alpha   90.00
_cell.angle_beta   90.00
_cell.angle_gamma   90.00
#
_symmetry.space_group_name_H-M   'P 1'
#
loop_
_entity.id
_entity.type
_entity.pdbx_description
1 polymer ?
#
loop_
_entity_poly.entity_id
_entity_poly.type
_entity_poly.pdbx_seq_one_letter_code
_entity_poly.pdbx_strand_id
1 'polypeptide(L)'
;MPTPEPNAITSANGAPDPDGAFMEQALSRMQEAQPANIDLLARLWFHLRPHANQPVAVAHARLDTLVALLRNHPAYAAALREHLAALFAAKKSIRLLTEAGLLPYRSFASELKRRVGYKVLPPEHDPSHLRDWLDTLITPRDREWIVESDPAVWHQLCERLQVRPLFRRDPPGVLANAIRSLAHRIAAGGLDPELLRIDPVLEEYDSPFLALHHEVDSWLRGQVDDTRQIDVLLEQCEAALERVNRRKHEVGTSIELTLLSNRLLQQMRRMRTLIGLIDGPPLPQAGADPLTEAPYAALVRLFIELVEASAERYRISSLIRDTAGRLARQISLFASQTGEHYVADTRSALARMFWSASGAG
;
A
#
# COMPACT_ATOMS: atom_id res chain seq x y z
N MET A 1 33.13 -41.49 -2.21
CA MET A 1 32.57 -40.53 -1.23
C MET A 1 31.07 -40.58 -1.38
N PRO A 2 30.31 -40.95 -0.34
CA PRO A 2 28.87 -40.97 -0.43
C PRO A 2 28.35 -39.53 -0.39
N THR A 3 27.46 -39.21 -1.31
CA THR A 3 26.64 -38.00 -1.37
C THR A 3 25.81 -37.86 -0.09
N PRO A 4 25.70 -36.67 0.52
CA PRO A 4 24.83 -36.50 1.67
C PRO A 4 23.37 -36.58 1.21
N GLU A 5 22.59 -37.45 1.86
CA GLU A 5 21.14 -37.52 1.68
C GLU A 5 20.47 -36.20 2.13
N PRO A 6 19.42 -35.74 1.44
CA PRO A 6 18.63 -34.60 1.89
C PRO A 6 17.89 -34.97 3.17
N ASN A 7 18.12 -34.22 4.26
CA ASN A 7 17.41 -34.36 5.52
C ASN A 7 15.90 -34.17 5.29
N ALA A 8 15.14 -35.27 5.34
CA ALA A 8 13.69 -35.24 5.22
C ALA A 8 13.07 -34.45 6.40
N ILE A 9 12.40 -33.36 6.07
CA ILE A 9 11.65 -32.55 7.04
C ILE A 9 10.45 -33.37 7.49
N THR A 10 10.53 -33.85 8.73
CA THR A 10 9.50 -34.70 9.33
C THR A 10 8.52 -33.80 10.08
N SER A 11 7.22 -33.93 9.81
CA SER A 11 6.19 -33.26 10.61
C SER A 11 6.26 -33.71 12.08
N ALA A 12 5.62 -32.96 13.00
CA ALA A 12 5.54 -33.31 14.43
C ALA A 12 4.96 -34.72 14.69
N ASN A 13 4.36 -35.37 13.68
CA ASN A 13 3.77 -36.70 13.73
C ASN A 13 4.50 -37.78 12.89
N GLY A 14 5.71 -37.54 12.37
CA GLY A 14 6.45 -38.59 11.66
C GLY A 14 6.00 -38.86 10.21
N ALA A 15 4.95 -38.17 9.73
CA ALA A 15 4.49 -38.28 8.35
C ALA A 15 5.28 -37.34 7.43
N PRO A 16 5.55 -37.71 6.16
CA PRO A 16 6.15 -36.80 5.19
C PRO A 16 5.27 -35.57 5.06
N ASP A 17 5.85 -34.37 5.21
CA ASP A 17 5.17 -33.10 4.97
C ASP A 17 5.25 -32.78 3.46
N PRO A 18 4.22 -33.12 2.65
CA PRO A 18 4.25 -32.89 1.22
C PRO A 18 4.32 -31.39 0.89
N ASP A 19 3.76 -30.53 1.76
CA ASP A 19 3.78 -29.09 1.58
C ASP A 19 5.19 -28.55 1.80
N GLY A 20 5.88 -29.03 2.85
CA GLY A 20 7.29 -28.74 3.11
C GLY A 20 8.22 -29.16 1.97
N ALA A 21 8.06 -30.39 1.47
CA ALA A 21 8.88 -30.91 0.36
C ALA A 21 8.71 -30.09 -0.93
N PHE A 22 7.49 -29.66 -1.26
CA PHE A 22 7.25 -28.81 -2.42
C PHE A 22 7.88 -27.41 -2.26
N MET A 23 7.75 -26.80 -1.07
CA MET A 23 8.39 -25.51 -0.79
C MET A 23 9.90 -25.59 -0.89
N GLU A 24 10.50 -26.63 -0.34
CA GLU A 24 11.93 -26.87 -0.45
C GLU A 24 12.36 -27.05 -1.91
N GLN A 25 11.62 -27.82 -2.71
CA GLN A 25 11.89 -27.95 -4.14
C GLN A 25 11.78 -26.61 -4.89
N ALA A 26 10.78 -25.78 -4.56
CA ALA A 26 10.62 -24.46 -5.16
C ALA A 26 11.79 -23.53 -4.80
N LEU A 27 12.25 -23.55 -3.54
CA LEU A 27 13.39 -22.76 -3.06
C LEU A 27 14.72 -23.26 -3.64
N SER A 28 14.93 -24.58 -3.76
CA SER A 28 16.10 -25.15 -4.44
C SER A 28 16.17 -24.70 -5.90
N ARG A 29 15.03 -24.72 -6.61
CA ARG A 29 14.96 -24.19 -7.98
C ARG A 29 15.26 -22.70 -8.07
N MET A 30 14.84 -21.90 -7.08
CA MET A 30 15.22 -20.49 -7.02
C MET A 30 16.73 -20.32 -6.81
N GLN A 31 17.35 -21.17 -5.98
CA GLN A 31 18.80 -21.11 -5.75
C GLN A 31 19.60 -21.48 -7.02
N GLU A 32 19.11 -22.42 -7.82
CA GLU A 32 19.75 -22.86 -9.06
C GLU A 32 19.47 -21.92 -10.25
N ALA A 33 18.35 -21.19 -10.25
CA ALA A 33 17.93 -20.37 -11.37
C ALA A 33 18.77 -19.08 -11.52
N GLN A 34 19.57 -19.02 -12.59
CA GLN A 34 20.32 -17.83 -12.98
C GLN A 34 20.02 -17.51 -14.46
N PRO A 35 19.43 -16.34 -14.80
CA PRO A 35 19.02 -15.25 -13.89
C PRO A 35 17.75 -15.58 -13.09
N ALA A 36 17.48 -14.76 -12.06
CA ALA A 36 16.28 -14.88 -11.22
C ALA A 36 14.98 -14.89 -12.03
N ASN A 37 14.03 -15.75 -11.65
CA ASN A 37 12.80 -15.99 -12.39
C ASN A 37 11.54 -15.62 -11.59
N ILE A 38 10.82 -14.59 -12.06
CA ILE A 38 9.59 -14.08 -11.44
C ILE A 38 8.48 -15.15 -11.36
N ASP A 39 8.43 -16.10 -12.29
CA ASP A 39 7.43 -17.18 -12.27
C ASP A 39 7.60 -18.12 -11.07
N LEU A 40 8.83 -18.25 -10.54
CA LEU A 40 9.07 -19.03 -9.33
C LEU A 40 8.44 -18.36 -8.10
N LEU A 41 8.39 -17.02 -8.04
CA LEU A 41 7.68 -16.30 -6.98
C LEU A 41 6.17 -16.57 -7.06
N ALA A 42 5.60 -16.53 -8.26
CA ALA A 42 4.19 -16.83 -8.47
C ALA A 42 3.85 -18.28 -8.06
N ARG A 43 4.74 -19.23 -8.35
CA ARG A 43 4.59 -20.65 -7.93
C ARG A 43 4.68 -20.82 -6.42
N LEU A 44 5.67 -20.20 -5.77
CA LEU A 44 5.78 -20.23 -4.31
C LEU A 44 4.52 -19.64 -3.66
N TRP A 45 4.07 -18.49 -4.15
CA TRP A 45 2.84 -17.85 -3.68
C TRP A 45 1.58 -18.69 -3.90
N PHE A 46 1.48 -19.37 -5.05
CA PHE A 46 0.39 -20.31 -5.34
C PHE A 46 0.34 -21.49 -4.35
N HIS A 47 1.50 -21.94 -3.85
CA HIS A 47 1.55 -23.00 -2.86
C HIS A 47 1.22 -22.53 -1.45
N LEU A 48 1.65 -21.32 -1.07
CA LEU A 48 1.37 -20.74 0.24
C LEU A 48 -0.13 -20.53 0.50
N ARG A 49 -0.89 -20.10 -0.52
CA ARG A 49 -2.32 -19.78 -0.35
C ARG A 49 -3.18 -21.03 -0.10
N PRO A 50 -4.35 -20.88 0.56
CA PRO A 50 -5.26 -21.99 0.75
C PRO A 50 -6.01 -22.28 -0.56
N HIS A 51 -6.17 -23.56 -0.93
CA HIS A 51 -7.03 -23.93 -2.05
C HIS A 51 -8.52 -23.68 -1.72
N ALA A 52 -9.38 -23.68 -2.74
CA ALA A 52 -10.79 -23.25 -2.65
C ALA A 52 -11.59 -23.89 -1.49
N ASN A 53 -11.25 -25.13 -1.13
CA ASN A 53 -11.96 -25.90 -0.09
C ASN A 53 -11.17 -26.04 1.23
N GLN A 54 -9.99 -25.43 1.35
CA GLN A 54 -9.13 -25.55 2.53
C GLN A 54 -9.32 -24.38 3.49
N PRO A 55 -9.33 -24.60 4.81
CA PRO A 55 -9.43 -23.51 5.77
C PRO A 55 -8.20 -22.59 5.69
N VAL A 56 -8.38 -21.32 6.06
CA VAL A 56 -7.32 -20.30 6.09
C VAL A 56 -6.10 -20.75 6.92
N ALA A 57 -6.33 -21.50 8.01
CA ALA A 57 -5.27 -22.05 8.86
C ALA A 57 -4.21 -22.90 8.11
N VAL A 58 -4.57 -23.50 6.97
CA VAL A 58 -3.59 -24.23 6.12
C VAL A 58 -2.54 -23.29 5.56
N ALA A 59 -2.93 -22.08 5.14
CA ALA A 59 -2.00 -21.10 4.62
C ALA A 59 -1.07 -20.54 5.71
N HIS A 60 -1.59 -20.38 6.92
CA HIS A 60 -0.79 -20.00 8.09
C HIS A 60 0.25 -21.07 8.42
N ALA A 61 -0.13 -22.34 8.46
CA ALA A 61 0.81 -23.44 8.66
C ALA A 61 1.89 -23.51 7.58
N ARG A 62 1.53 -23.30 6.30
CA ARG A 62 2.49 -23.25 5.19
C ARG A 62 3.44 -22.05 5.30
N LEU A 63 2.94 -20.90 5.73
CA LEU A 63 3.77 -19.72 6.00
C LEU A 63 4.77 -19.99 7.14
N ASP A 64 4.33 -20.65 8.22
CA ASP A 64 5.22 -21.07 9.32
C ASP A 64 6.30 -22.04 8.84
N THR A 65 5.93 -23.04 8.03
CA THR A 65 6.90 -23.97 7.42
C THR A 65 7.89 -23.24 6.51
N LEU A 66 7.45 -22.26 5.71
CA LEU A 66 8.35 -21.42 4.92
C LEU A 66 9.36 -20.68 5.81
N VAL A 67 8.89 -20.03 6.88
CA VAL A 67 9.77 -19.32 7.81
C VAL A 67 10.77 -20.28 8.47
N ALA A 68 10.34 -21.49 8.85
CA ALA A 68 11.21 -22.52 9.40
C ALA A 68 12.28 -22.99 8.40
N LEU A 69 11.89 -23.22 7.14
CA LEU A 69 12.80 -23.57 6.04
C LEU A 69 13.87 -22.49 5.82
N LEU A 70 13.45 -21.22 5.72
CA LEU A 70 14.36 -20.10 5.51
C LEU A 70 15.30 -19.87 6.70
N ARG A 71 14.86 -20.20 7.93
CA ARG A 71 15.71 -20.18 9.12
C ARG A 71 16.79 -21.26 9.07
N ASN A 72 16.44 -22.46 8.62
CA ASN A 72 17.36 -23.60 8.59
C ASN A 72 18.33 -23.55 7.38
N HIS A 73 17.93 -22.87 6.29
CA HIS A 73 18.70 -22.80 5.04
C HIS A 73 18.90 -21.34 4.58
N PRO A 74 19.94 -20.64 5.06
CA PRO A 74 20.20 -19.25 4.69
C PRO A 74 20.40 -19.02 3.18
N ALA A 75 20.86 -20.04 2.44
CA ALA A 75 20.99 -19.98 0.99
C ALA A 75 19.62 -19.82 0.29
N TYR A 76 18.57 -20.49 0.78
CA TYR A 76 17.21 -20.31 0.27
C TYR A 76 16.68 -18.90 0.55
N ALA A 77 16.99 -18.33 1.72
CA ALA A 77 16.61 -16.96 2.05
C ALA A 77 17.30 -15.94 1.12
N ALA A 78 18.59 -16.15 0.82
CA ALA A 78 19.32 -15.32 -0.14
C ALA A 78 18.73 -15.42 -1.55
N ALA A 79 18.44 -16.64 -2.03
CA ALA A 79 17.85 -16.88 -3.35
C ALA A 79 16.46 -16.24 -3.48
N LEU A 80 15.59 -16.41 -2.48
CA LEU A 80 14.27 -15.78 -2.46
C LEU A 80 14.36 -14.25 -2.43
N ARG A 81 15.29 -13.67 -1.64
CA ARG A 81 15.56 -12.23 -1.64
C ARG A 81 16.00 -11.74 -3.03
N GLU A 82 16.89 -12.47 -3.70
CA GLU A 82 17.35 -12.11 -5.04
C GLU A 82 16.21 -12.10 -6.06
N HIS A 83 15.32 -13.09 -6.00
CA HIS A 83 14.12 -13.14 -6.84
C HIS A 83 13.18 -11.97 -6.57
N LEU A 84 12.96 -11.61 -5.30
CA LEU A 84 12.18 -10.42 -4.94
C LEU A 84 12.83 -9.13 -5.45
N ALA A 85 14.15 -8.99 -5.31
CA ALA A 85 14.88 -7.84 -5.84
C ALA A 85 14.74 -7.73 -7.37
N ALA A 86 14.86 -8.87 -8.07
CA ALA A 86 14.68 -8.95 -9.52
C ALA A 86 13.25 -8.58 -9.95
N LEU A 87 12.22 -8.97 -9.19
CA LEU A 87 10.84 -8.56 -9.43
C LEU A 87 10.70 -7.03 -9.40
N PHE A 88 11.23 -6.38 -8.36
CA PHE A 88 11.15 -4.92 -8.26
C PHE A 88 12.02 -4.18 -9.29
N ALA A 89 13.12 -4.79 -9.74
CA ALA A 89 13.94 -4.25 -10.81
C ALA A 89 13.26 -4.38 -12.19
N ALA A 90 12.56 -5.50 -12.43
CA ALA A 90 11.94 -5.80 -13.73
C ALA A 90 10.55 -5.16 -13.90
N LYS A 91 9.80 -4.92 -12.81
CA LYS A 91 8.42 -4.42 -12.85
C LYS A 91 8.33 -3.00 -12.31
N LYS A 92 7.57 -2.13 -12.98
CA LYS A 92 7.30 -0.76 -12.54
C LYS A 92 6.40 -0.76 -11.28
N SER A 93 6.98 -0.44 -10.12
CA SER A 93 6.31 -0.47 -8.81
C SER A 93 5.59 0.84 -8.43
N ILE A 94 5.90 1.97 -9.08
CA ILE A 94 5.40 3.30 -8.70
C ILE A 94 3.88 3.31 -8.51
N ARG A 95 3.12 2.80 -9.48
CA ARG A 95 1.64 2.82 -9.41
C ARG A 95 1.08 1.97 -8.28
N LEU A 96 1.74 0.88 -7.91
CA LEU A 96 1.33 0.08 -6.75
C LEU A 96 1.52 0.93 -5.48
N LEU A 97 2.73 1.47 -5.30
CA LEU A 97 3.11 2.21 -4.09
C LEU A 97 2.38 3.55 -3.92
N THR A 98 2.00 4.21 -5.02
CA THR A 98 1.40 5.56 -4.99
C THR A 98 -0.10 5.62 -5.29
N GLU A 99 -0.75 4.50 -5.60
CA GLU A 99 -2.17 4.48 -5.99
C GLU A 99 -2.99 3.37 -5.33
N ALA A 100 -2.38 2.26 -4.89
CA ALA A 100 -3.12 1.22 -4.21
C ALA A 100 -3.55 1.69 -2.81
N GLY A 101 -4.84 1.51 -2.50
CA GLY A 101 -5.47 1.90 -1.24
C GLY A 101 -5.83 3.39 -1.15
N LEU A 102 -5.41 4.20 -2.13
CA LEU A 102 -5.67 5.64 -2.13
C LEU A 102 -6.89 6.00 -2.99
N LEU A 103 -7.53 7.13 -2.66
CA LEU A 103 -8.61 7.68 -3.47
C LEU A 103 -8.17 7.94 -4.92
N PRO A 104 -9.01 7.62 -5.91
CA PRO A 104 -8.66 7.75 -7.33
C PRO A 104 -8.45 9.22 -7.69
N TYR A 105 -7.55 9.51 -8.64
CA TYR A 105 -7.24 10.88 -9.09
C TYR A 105 -8.35 11.54 -9.89
N ARG A 106 -9.19 10.74 -10.53
CA ARG A 106 -10.31 11.22 -11.34
C ARG A 106 -11.43 11.73 -10.46
N SER A 107 -12.29 12.57 -11.03
CA SER A 107 -13.57 12.90 -10.42
C SER A 107 -14.39 11.63 -10.16
N PHE A 108 -15.26 11.68 -9.16
CA PHE A 108 -16.06 10.54 -8.75
C PHE A 108 -16.89 9.99 -9.92
N ALA A 109 -17.58 10.87 -10.66
CA ALA A 109 -18.39 10.48 -11.82
C ALA A 109 -17.57 9.78 -12.92
N SER A 110 -16.37 10.29 -13.21
CA SER A 110 -15.47 9.69 -14.21
C SER A 110 -15.00 8.29 -13.78
N GLU A 111 -14.64 8.14 -12.51
CA GLU A 111 -14.22 6.83 -11.96
C GLU A 111 -15.39 5.84 -11.93
N LEU A 112 -16.58 6.28 -11.52
CA LEU A 112 -17.78 5.45 -11.49
C LEU A 112 -18.14 4.94 -12.89
N LYS A 113 -18.20 5.85 -13.89
CA LYS A 113 -18.46 5.49 -15.29
C LYS A 113 -17.44 4.48 -15.80
N ARG A 114 -16.16 4.66 -15.45
CA ARG A 114 -15.09 3.72 -15.83
C ARG A 114 -15.30 2.34 -15.21
N ARG A 115 -15.58 2.25 -13.91
CA ARG A 115 -15.80 0.96 -13.22
C ARG A 115 -17.07 0.25 -13.71
N VAL A 116 -18.11 1.00 -14.08
CA VAL A 116 -19.28 0.43 -14.77
C VAL A 116 -18.90 -0.09 -16.16
N GLY A 117 -18.13 0.69 -16.92
CA GLY A 117 -17.62 0.29 -18.23
C GLY A 117 -16.80 -1.01 -18.20
N TYR A 118 -16.06 -1.27 -17.13
CA TYR A 118 -15.30 -2.52 -16.94
C TYR A 118 -16.17 -3.78 -16.84
N LYS A 119 -17.49 -3.66 -16.64
CA LYS A 119 -18.41 -4.79 -16.78
C LYS A 119 -18.63 -5.21 -18.23
N VAL A 120 -18.40 -4.31 -19.18
CA VAL A 120 -18.59 -4.56 -20.62
C VAL A 120 -17.24 -4.78 -21.30
N LEU A 121 -16.23 -3.98 -20.95
CA LEU A 121 -14.88 -4.08 -21.50
C LEU A 121 -13.87 -4.12 -20.35
N PRO A 122 -13.38 -5.31 -19.95
CA PRO A 122 -12.38 -5.44 -18.90
C PRO A 122 -11.13 -4.60 -19.19
N PRO A 123 -10.47 -4.05 -18.15
CA PRO A 123 -9.26 -3.28 -18.34
C PRO A 123 -8.13 -4.14 -18.92
N GLU A 124 -7.32 -3.54 -19.79
CA GLU A 124 -6.07 -4.13 -20.24
C GLU A 124 -5.08 -4.19 -19.07
N HIS A 125 -4.41 -5.34 -18.92
CA HIS A 125 -3.39 -5.57 -17.90
C HIS A 125 -2.03 -5.42 -18.57
N ASP A 126 -1.23 -4.45 -18.13
CA ASP A 126 0.14 -4.29 -18.60
C ASP A 126 1.08 -5.10 -17.69
N PRO A 127 1.60 -6.26 -18.15
CA PRO A 127 2.42 -7.12 -17.31
C PRO A 127 3.74 -6.44 -16.88
N SER A 128 4.15 -5.32 -17.48
CA SER A 128 5.33 -4.56 -17.06
C SER A 128 5.11 -3.81 -15.73
N HIS A 129 3.85 -3.60 -15.32
CA HIS A 129 3.51 -2.97 -14.05
C HIS A 129 3.36 -4.01 -12.93
N LEU A 130 4.05 -3.79 -11.80
CA LEU A 130 3.97 -4.68 -10.64
C LEU A 130 2.55 -4.79 -10.11
N ARG A 131 1.80 -3.68 -10.18
CA ARG A 131 0.39 -3.63 -9.79
C ARG A 131 -0.47 -4.59 -10.61
N ASP A 132 -0.33 -4.59 -11.92
CA ASP A 132 -1.13 -5.43 -12.81
C ASP A 132 -0.67 -6.90 -12.70
N TRP A 133 0.63 -7.16 -12.52
CA TRP A 133 1.12 -8.50 -12.20
C TRP A 133 0.53 -9.04 -10.88
N LEU A 134 0.48 -8.23 -9.81
CA LEU A 134 -0.17 -8.62 -8.56
C LEU A 134 -1.68 -8.88 -8.75
N ASP A 135 -2.38 -8.07 -9.55
CA ASP A 135 -3.80 -8.27 -9.85
C ASP A 135 -4.05 -9.62 -10.58
N THR A 136 -3.08 -10.11 -11.37
CA THR A 136 -3.18 -11.47 -11.97
C THR A 136 -2.90 -12.60 -10.98
N LEU A 137 -2.16 -12.32 -9.91
CA LEU A 137 -1.72 -13.32 -8.93
C LEU A 137 -2.69 -13.43 -7.74
N ILE A 138 -3.15 -12.30 -7.21
CA ILE A 138 -3.95 -12.20 -5.98
C ILE A 138 -5.42 -12.47 -6.28
N THR A 139 -6.02 -13.35 -5.49
CA THR A 139 -7.45 -13.66 -5.49
C THR A 139 -8.13 -13.06 -4.27
N PRO A 140 -9.47 -12.93 -4.25
CA PRO A 140 -10.19 -12.46 -3.07
C PRO A 140 -9.91 -13.28 -1.80
N ARG A 141 -9.67 -14.59 -1.93
CA ARG A 141 -9.35 -15.48 -0.80
C ARG A 141 -7.93 -15.26 -0.27
N ASP A 142 -7.03 -14.69 -1.08
CA ASP A 142 -5.69 -14.33 -0.61
C ASP A 142 -5.75 -13.24 0.46
N ARG A 143 -6.67 -12.29 0.32
CA ARG A 143 -6.91 -11.27 1.33
C ARG A 143 -7.26 -11.89 2.69
N GLU A 144 -8.19 -12.84 2.70
CA GLU A 144 -8.73 -13.42 3.92
C GLU A 144 -7.60 -14.02 4.77
N TRP A 145 -6.76 -14.87 4.18
CA TRP A 145 -5.69 -15.51 4.94
C TRP A 145 -4.55 -14.55 5.33
N ILE A 146 -4.26 -13.53 4.51
CA ILE A 146 -3.22 -12.54 4.82
C ILE A 146 -3.67 -11.61 5.94
N VAL A 147 -4.92 -11.15 5.93
CA VAL A 147 -5.45 -10.26 6.99
C VAL A 147 -5.61 -11.02 8.31
N GLU A 148 -5.98 -12.30 8.26
CA GLU A 148 -6.12 -13.16 9.46
C GLU A 148 -4.79 -13.72 9.98
N SER A 149 -3.70 -13.60 9.23
CA SER A 149 -2.39 -14.10 9.66
C SER A 149 -1.79 -13.27 10.79
N ASP A 150 -1.06 -13.92 11.68
CA ASP A 150 -0.32 -13.24 12.75
C ASP A 150 0.79 -12.35 12.15
N PRO A 151 0.78 -11.03 12.39
CA PRO A 151 1.83 -10.14 11.94
C PRO A 151 3.25 -10.61 12.33
N ALA A 152 3.39 -11.31 13.46
CA ALA A 152 4.67 -11.83 13.94
C ALA A 152 5.34 -12.79 12.94
N VAL A 153 4.57 -13.55 12.16
CA VAL A 153 5.12 -14.48 11.16
C VAL A 153 5.69 -13.71 9.97
N TRP A 154 5.03 -12.63 9.54
CA TRP A 154 5.55 -11.74 8.49
C TRP A 154 6.80 -10.99 8.94
N HIS A 155 6.87 -10.60 10.21
CA HIS A 155 8.07 -10.02 10.80
C HIS A 155 9.24 -10.98 10.73
N GLN A 156 9.04 -12.24 11.15
CA GLN A 156 10.06 -13.28 11.05
C GLN A 156 10.48 -13.51 9.59
N LEU A 157 9.54 -13.54 8.65
CA LEU A 157 9.86 -13.67 7.22
C LEU A 157 10.76 -12.52 6.73
N CYS A 158 10.42 -11.27 7.07
CA CYS A 158 11.20 -10.10 6.70
C CYS A 158 12.61 -10.13 7.31
N GLU A 159 12.73 -10.57 8.57
CA GLU A 159 14.01 -10.78 9.25
C GLU A 159 14.87 -11.83 8.54
N ARG A 160 14.31 -12.99 8.21
CA ARG A 160 15.06 -14.07 7.53
C ARG A 160 15.53 -13.65 6.14
N LEU A 161 14.69 -12.94 5.41
CA LEU A 161 15.05 -12.41 4.09
C LEU A 161 16.07 -11.27 4.18
N GLN A 162 16.18 -10.59 5.31
CA GLN A 162 16.99 -9.37 5.48
C GLN A 162 16.64 -8.35 4.39
N VAL A 163 15.38 -7.94 4.29
CA VAL A 163 14.87 -7.09 3.20
C VAL A 163 15.32 -5.62 3.27
N ARG A 164 15.92 -5.18 4.38
CA ARG A 164 16.38 -3.78 4.58
C ARG A 164 17.24 -3.22 3.44
N PRO A 165 18.22 -3.94 2.87
CA PRO A 165 19.03 -3.44 1.76
C PRO A 165 18.24 -3.12 0.48
N LEU A 166 17.00 -3.62 0.34
CA LEU A 166 16.12 -3.28 -0.78
C LEU A 166 15.53 -1.87 -0.68
N PHE A 167 15.49 -1.29 0.53
CA PHE A 167 14.87 0.01 0.83
C PHE A 167 15.91 1.13 0.99
N ARG A 168 16.99 1.12 0.21
CA ARG A 168 17.96 2.23 0.21
C ARG A 168 17.48 3.45 -0.59
N ARG A 169 18.02 4.62 -0.27
CA ARG A 169 17.82 5.87 -1.02
C ARG A 169 18.39 5.76 -2.44
N ASP A 170 19.62 5.28 -2.54
CA ASP A 170 20.35 5.20 -3.80
C ASP A 170 19.82 4.11 -4.74
N PRO A 171 19.96 4.29 -6.07
CA PRO A 171 19.65 3.25 -7.04
C PRO A 171 20.28 1.90 -6.69
N PRO A 172 19.55 0.79 -6.91
CA PRO A 172 18.23 0.68 -7.52
C PRO A 172 17.07 0.78 -6.50
N GLY A 173 17.21 1.55 -5.43
CA GLY A 173 16.22 1.73 -4.36
C GLY A 173 14.78 1.84 -4.87
N VAL A 174 13.92 0.92 -4.43
CA VAL A 174 12.59 0.69 -5.04
C VAL A 174 11.54 1.72 -4.65
N LEU A 175 11.82 2.49 -3.58
CA LEU A 175 10.89 3.44 -2.97
C LEU A 175 11.14 4.89 -3.38
N ALA A 176 12.37 5.25 -3.74
CA ALA A 176 12.77 6.63 -4.04
C ALA A 176 11.90 7.27 -5.15
N ASN A 177 11.64 6.53 -6.23
CA ASN A 177 10.78 7.00 -7.32
C ASN A 177 9.31 7.14 -6.90
N ALA A 178 8.81 6.28 -6.01
CA ALA A 178 7.46 6.39 -5.48
C ALA A 178 7.31 7.62 -4.56
N ILE A 179 8.30 7.87 -3.69
CA ILE A 179 8.35 9.06 -2.82
C ILE A 179 8.41 10.34 -3.67
N ARG A 180 9.29 10.39 -4.68
CA ARG A 180 9.40 11.51 -5.63
C ARG A 180 8.10 11.78 -6.38
N SER A 181 7.41 10.73 -6.81
CA SER A 181 6.10 10.81 -7.47
C SER A 181 5.02 11.32 -6.51
N LEU A 182 5.00 10.85 -5.26
CA LEU A 182 4.08 11.36 -4.24
C LEU A 182 4.34 12.85 -3.96
N ALA A 183 5.59 13.28 -3.83
CA ALA A 183 5.94 14.67 -3.58
C ALA A 183 5.43 15.60 -4.70
N HIS A 184 5.64 15.22 -5.97
CA HIS A 184 5.08 15.96 -7.10
C HIS A 184 3.55 16.04 -7.05
N ARG A 185 2.89 14.91 -6.76
CA ARG A 185 1.42 14.85 -6.74
C ARG A 185 0.82 15.62 -5.57
N ILE A 186 1.50 15.65 -4.42
CA ILE A 186 1.09 16.43 -3.25
C ILE A 186 1.27 17.92 -3.52
N ALA A 187 2.39 18.33 -4.10
CA ALA A 187 2.62 19.71 -4.54
C ALA A 187 1.55 20.19 -5.54
N ALA A 188 1.33 19.41 -6.60
CA ALA A 188 0.33 19.74 -7.62
C ALA A 188 -1.09 19.80 -7.04
N GLY A 189 -1.46 18.85 -6.17
CA GLY A 189 -2.78 18.84 -5.54
C GLY A 189 -2.97 19.92 -4.48
N GLY A 190 -1.89 20.37 -3.81
CA GLY A 190 -1.92 21.48 -2.87
C GLY A 190 -2.16 22.84 -3.51
N LEU A 191 -1.85 22.95 -4.81
CA LEU A 191 -2.09 24.13 -5.66
C LEU A 191 -3.32 23.97 -6.56
N ASP A 192 -4.18 22.99 -6.29
CA ASP A 192 -5.39 22.77 -7.07
C ASP A 192 -6.36 23.96 -6.89
N PRO A 193 -7.03 24.43 -7.96
CA PRO A 193 -7.96 25.56 -7.90
C PRO A 193 -9.05 25.42 -6.83
N GLU A 194 -9.53 24.20 -6.54
CA GLU A 194 -10.54 23.99 -5.50
C GLU A 194 -10.02 24.29 -4.08
N LEU A 195 -8.72 24.10 -3.83
CA LEU A 195 -8.09 24.52 -2.57
C LEU A 195 -7.79 26.02 -2.57
N LEU A 196 -7.22 26.55 -3.65
CA LEU A 196 -6.86 27.97 -3.76
C LEU A 196 -8.08 28.89 -3.65
N ARG A 197 -9.23 28.46 -4.17
CA ARG A 197 -10.51 29.18 -4.01
C ARG A 197 -10.91 29.36 -2.53
N ILE A 198 -10.50 28.45 -1.64
CA ILE A 198 -10.84 28.47 -0.21
C ILE A 198 -9.72 29.10 0.64
N ASP A 199 -8.46 28.84 0.31
CA ASP A 199 -7.29 29.42 0.98
C ASP A 199 -6.28 29.95 -0.05
N PRO A 200 -6.46 31.17 -0.57
CA PRO A 200 -5.58 31.77 -1.58
C PRO A 200 -4.13 31.92 -1.13
N VAL A 201 -3.88 31.96 0.18
CA VAL A 201 -2.52 32.03 0.78
C VAL A 201 -1.66 30.84 0.35
N LEU A 202 -2.25 29.72 -0.08
CA LEU A 202 -1.53 28.56 -0.59
C LEU A 202 -0.81 28.79 -1.92
N GLU A 203 -1.17 29.85 -2.66
CA GLU A 203 -0.52 30.25 -3.92
C GLU A 203 0.73 31.11 -3.69
N GLU A 204 0.93 31.63 -2.47
CA GLU A 204 2.10 32.45 -2.14
C GLU A 204 3.42 31.65 -2.22
N TYR A 205 4.55 32.37 -2.32
CA TYR A 205 5.89 31.81 -2.55
C TYR A 205 6.29 30.73 -1.51
N ASP A 206 5.79 30.83 -0.29
CA ASP A 206 6.09 29.92 0.83
C ASP A 206 5.05 28.80 1.01
N SER A 207 4.43 28.34 -0.07
CA SER A 207 3.48 27.22 0.00
C SER A 207 4.13 25.98 0.63
N PRO A 208 3.57 25.42 1.75
CA PRO A 208 4.17 24.28 2.43
C PRO A 208 4.23 23.04 1.53
N PHE A 209 3.32 22.93 0.55
CA PHE A 209 3.30 21.83 -0.41
C PHE A 209 4.48 21.88 -1.40
N LEU A 210 4.90 23.08 -1.83
CA LEU A 210 6.08 23.27 -2.68
C LEU A 210 7.36 23.08 -1.87
N ALA A 211 7.42 23.62 -0.65
CA ALA A 211 8.54 23.43 0.26
C ALA A 211 8.77 21.94 0.58
N LEU A 212 7.70 21.18 0.86
CA LEU A 212 7.77 19.73 1.03
C LEU A 212 8.39 19.02 -0.18
N HIS A 213 8.00 19.42 -1.39
CA HIS A 213 8.55 18.83 -2.61
C HIS A 213 10.05 19.05 -2.75
N HIS A 214 10.52 20.28 -2.53
CA HIS A 214 11.95 20.62 -2.58
C HIS A 214 12.75 19.86 -1.52
N GLU A 215 12.24 19.79 -0.28
CA GLU A 215 12.92 19.08 0.81
C GLU A 215 13.06 17.59 0.52
N VAL A 216 11.97 16.95 0.06
CA VAL A 216 12.00 15.53 -0.33
C VAL A 216 12.99 15.28 -1.47
N ASP A 217 13.05 16.17 -2.46
CA ASP A 217 13.99 16.02 -3.57
C ASP A 217 15.45 16.18 -3.12
N SER A 218 15.73 17.15 -2.25
CA SER A 218 17.04 17.38 -1.62
C SER A 218 17.50 16.15 -0.83
N TRP A 219 16.62 15.60 0.01
CA TRP A 219 16.86 14.39 0.78
C TRP A 219 17.11 13.16 -0.10
N LEU A 220 16.32 12.95 -1.15
CA LEU A 220 16.50 11.85 -2.09
C LEU A 220 17.80 11.95 -2.91
N ARG A 221 18.36 13.16 -3.08
CA ARG A 221 19.66 13.39 -3.73
C ARG A 221 20.84 13.27 -2.76
N GLY A 222 20.59 13.04 -1.46
CA GLY A 222 21.62 13.01 -0.43
C GLY A 222 22.23 14.38 -0.11
N GLN A 223 21.52 15.48 -0.42
CA GLN A 223 21.96 16.84 -0.07
C GLN A 223 21.63 17.19 1.39
N VAL A 224 20.67 16.47 1.97
CA VAL A 224 20.27 16.55 3.38
C VAL A 224 20.22 15.14 3.96
N ASP A 225 20.75 14.96 5.17
CA ASP A 225 20.95 13.65 5.77
C ASP A 225 19.70 13.09 6.46
N ASP A 226 18.90 13.95 7.10
CA ASP A 226 17.74 13.53 7.92
C ASP A 226 16.38 13.95 7.34
N THR A 227 15.31 13.37 7.87
CA THR A 227 13.92 13.60 7.42
C THR A 227 13.13 14.54 8.32
N ARG A 228 13.74 15.17 9.34
CA ARG A 228 13.00 15.95 10.35
C ARG A 228 12.27 17.13 9.73
N GLN A 229 12.91 17.79 8.76
CA GLN A 229 12.30 18.90 8.04
C GLN A 229 11.13 18.42 7.16
N ILE A 230 11.21 17.22 6.59
CA ILE A 230 10.10 16.61 5.83
C ILE A 230 8.90 16.39 6.76
N ASP A 231 9.12 15.90 7.98
CA ASP A 231 8.05 15.67 8.96
C ASP A 231 7.34 16.99 9.33
N VAL A 232 8.10 18.05 9.61
CA VAL A 232 7.56 19.39 9.88
C VAL A 232 6.74 19.91 8.69
N LEU A 233 7.25 19.77 7.47
CA LEU A 233 6.56 20.23 6.25
C LEU A 233 5.28 19.43 5.98
N LEU A 234 5.27 18.13 6.27
CA LEU A 234 4.07 17.31 6.21
C LEU A 234 3.02 17.76 7.23
N GLU A 235 3.41 18.07 8.47
CA GLU A 235 2.51 18.65 9.47
C GLU A 235 1.93 20.00 9.02
N GLN A 236 2.75 20.85 8.42
CA GLN A 236 2.29 22.14 7.86
C GLN A 236 1.29 21.95 6.71
N CYS A 237 1.52 20.97 5.84
CA CYS A 237 0.58 20.61 4.77
C CYS A 237 -0.74 20.09 5.33
N GLU A 238 -0.70 19.26 6.39
CA GLU A 238 -1.90 18.78 7.08
C GLU A 238 -2.67 19.92 7.74
N ALA A 239 -1.98 20.83 8.44
CA ALA A 239 -2.58 22.02 9.03
C ALA A 239 -3.22 22.94 7.97
N ALA A 240 -2.59 23.08 6.79
CA ALA A 240 -3.17 23.79 5.66
C ALA A 240 -4.50 23.16 5.19
N LEU A 241 -4.54 21.83 5.03
CA LEU A 241 -5.78 21.14 4.67
C LEU A 241 -6.85 21.23 5.74
N GLU A 242 -6.48 21.25 7.03
CA GLU A 242 -7.42 21.47 8.13
C GLU A 242 -8.01 22.89 8.11
N ARG A 243 -7.20 23.92 7.82
CA ARG A 243 -7.71 25.29 7.63
C ARG A 243 -8.70 25.35 6.47
N VAL A 244 -8.36 24.75 5.33
CA VAL A 244 -9.26 24.66 4.17
C VAL A 244 -10.55 23.95 4.57
N ASN A 245 -10.48 22.79 5.24
CA ASN A 245 -11.67 22.08 5.74
C ASN A 245 -12.53 22.92 6.70
N ARG A 246 -11.93 23.78 7.52
CA ARG A 246 -12.67 24.69 8.40
C ARG A 246 -13.44 25.74 7.60
N ARG A 247 -12.76 26.43 6.67
CA ARG A 247 -13.35 27.50 5.82
C ARG A 247 -14.36 27.00 4.78
N LYS A 248 -14.28 25.72 4.38
CA LYS A 248 -15.27 25.07 3.50
C LYS A 248 -16.71 25.15 4.01
N HIS A 249 -16.92 25.32 5.32
CA HIS A 249 -18.25 25.47 5.91
C HIS A 249 -18.87 26.83 5.58
N GLU A 250 -18.05 27.86 5.33
CA GLU A 250 -18.49 29.23 5.07
C GLU A 250 -18.66 29.51 3.56
N VAL A 251 -17.84 28.88 2.72
CA VAL A 251 -17.73 29.17 1.27
C VAL A 251 -18.35 28.07 0.38
N GLY A 252 -18.84 26.98 0.98
CA GLY A 252 -19.44 25.84 0.30
C GLY A 252 -18.46 24.68 0.04
N THR A 253 -18.97 23.45 0.12
CA THR A 253 -18.21 22.19 -0.06
C THR A 253 -18.63 21.49 -1.35
N SER A 254 -17.65 21.09 -2.17
CA SER A 254 -17.83 20.15 -3.30
C SER A 254 -17.35 18.74 -2.91
N ILE A 255 -17.85 17.72 -3.62
CA ILE A 255 -17.36 16.34 -3.46
C ILE A 255 -15.90 16.26 -3.87
N GLU A 256 -15.55 16.95 -4.95
CA GLU A 256 -14.22 17.04 -5.55
C GLU A 256 -13.21 17.56 -4.55
N LEU A 257 -13.52 18.67 -3.86
CA LEU A 257 -12.68 19.26 -2.84
C LEU A 257 -12.50 18.35 -1.61
N THR A 258 -13.56 17.65 -1.18
CA THR A 258 -13.46 16.65 -0.11
C THR A 258 -12.57 15.47 -0.54
N LEU A 259 -12.76 14.94 -1.75
CA LEU A 259 -11.98 13.83 -2.28
C LEU A 259 -10.51 14.22 -2.45
N LEU A 260 -10.24 15.43 -2.96
CA LEU A 260 -8.90 15.98 -3.11
C LEU A 260 -8.18 16.09 -1.76
N SER A 261 -8.78 16.77 -0.77
CA SER A 261 -8.15 16.93 0.54
C SER A 261 -7.88 15.58 1.21
N ASN A 262 -8.82 14.62 1.13
CA ASN A 262 -8.60 13.28 1.67
C ASN A 262 -7.52 12.52 0.91
N ARG A 263 -7.46 12.65 -0.42
CA ARG A 263 -6.41 12.03 -1.23
C ARG A 263 -5.03 12.57 -0.85
N LEU A 264 -4.90 13.88 -0.65
CA LEU A 264 -3.65 14.50 -0.19
C LEU A 264 -3.23 13.96 1.18
N LEU A 265 -4.15 13.87 2.15
CA LEU A 265 -3.87 13.26 3.46
C LEU A 265 -3.40 11.81 3.33
N GLN A 266 -4.05 11.01 2.47
CA GLN A 266 -3.65 9.63 2.21
C GLN A 266 -2.26 9.54 1.54
N GLN A 267 -1.96 10.42 0.59
CA GLN A 267 -0.65 10.50 -0.06
C GLN A 267 0.46 10.88 0.92
N MET A 268 0.20 11.85 1.81
CA MET A 268 1.14 12.26 2.87
C MET A 268 1.42 11.12 3.85
N ARG A 269 0.39 10.39 4.29
CA ARG A 269 0.56 9.18 5.13
C ARG A 269 1.37 8.10 4.42
N ARG A 270 1.06 7.82 3.15
CA ARG A 270 1.84 6.86 2.34
C ARG A 270 3.30 7.31 2.24
N MET A 271 3.55 8.59 2.00
CA MET A 271 4.91 9.14 1.92
C MET A 271 5.66 8.91 3.24
N ARG A 272 5.07 9.22 4.40
CA ARG A 272 5.68 8.92 5.71
C ARG A 272 6.03 7.44 5.86
N THR A 273 5.12 6.54 5.49
CA THR A 273 5.39 5.10 5.51
C THR A 273 6.59 4.73 4.64
N LEU A 274 6.64 5.24 3.40
CA LEU A 274 7.76 4.92 2.49
C LEU A 274 9.08 5.52 2.95
N ILE A 275 9.08 6.73 3.51
CA ILE A 275 10.28 7.36 4.08
C ILE A 275 10.76 6.56 5.29
N GLY A 276 9.87 6.18 6.22
CA GLY A 276 10.23 5.36 7.38
C GLY A 276 10.72 3.94 7.05
N LEU A 277 10.43 3.43 5.84
CA LEU A 277 11.04 2.18 5.36
C LEU A 277 12.50 2.36 4.94
N ILE A 278 12.84 3.55 4.45
CA ILE A 278 14.21 3.93 4.06
C ILE A 278 15.02 4.38 5.28
N ASP A 279 14.49 5.31 6.06
CA ASP A 279 15.16 6.00 7.17
C ASP A 279 14.78 5.46 8.55
N GLY A 280 14.15 4.29 8.58
CA GLY A 280 13.71 3.67 9.82
C GLY A 280 14.87 3.36 10.77
N PRO A 281 14.61 3.27 12.08
CA PRO A 281 15.64 3.03 13.06
C PRO A 281 16.44 1.76 12.72
N PRO A 282 17.75 1.70 13.05
CA PRO A 282 18.56 0.51 12.89
C PRO A 282 17.85 -0.69 13.54
N LEU A 283 17.99 -1.87 12.94
CA LEU A 283 17.48 -3.12 13.54
C LEU A 283 17.90 -3.18 15.01
N PRO A 284 16.99 -3.48 15.95
CA PRO A 284 17.35 -3.68 17.34
C PRO A 284 18.44 -4.74 17.40
N GLN A 285 19.54 -4.45 18.09
CA GLN A 285 20.57 -5.47 18.35
C GLN A 285 19.94 -6.61 19.16
N ALA A 286 20.45 -7.83 18.98
CA ALA A 286 19.98 -8.99 19.75
C ALA A 286 20.08 -8.69 21.25
N GLY A 287 18.94 -8.50 21.93
CA GLY A 287 18.86 -8.13 23.35
C GLY A 287 18.16 -6.80 23.67
N ALA A 288 17.64 -6.07 22.68
CA ALA A 288 16.84 -4.86 22.94
C ALA A 288 15.42 -5.16 23.47
N ASP A 289 14.89 -4.22 24.27
CA ASP A 289 13.61 -4.27 24.99
C ASP A 289 12.41 -4.58 24.03
N PRO A 290 11.51 -5.53 24.35
CA PRO A 290 10.36 -5.91 23.51
C PRO A 290 9.36 -4.78 23.19
N LEU A 291 9.49 -3.62 23.84
CA LEU A 291 8.64 -2.45 23.63
C LEU A 291 9.01 -1.63 22.38
N THR A 292 10.10 -1.97 21.70
CA THR A 292 10.46 -1.36 20.42
C THR A 292 9.56 -1.92 19.32
N GLU A 293 8.80 -1.08 18.61
CA GLU A 293 8.00 -1.51 17.45
C GLU A 293 8.82 -2.47 16.58
N ALA A 294 8.27 -3.66 16.29
CA ALA A 294 8.97 -4.68 15.54
C ALA A 294 9.55 -4.08 14.23
N PRO A 295 10.82 -4.34 13.88
CA PRO A 295 11.59 -3.56 12.92
C PRO A 295 11.01 -3.51 11.50
N TYR A 296 10.03 -4.37 11.20
CA TYR A 296 9.36 -4.47 9.91
C TYR A 296 7.87 -4.08 9.96
N ALA A 297 7.39 -3.45 11.04
CA ALA A 297 5.96 -3.22 11.25
C ALA A 297 5.35 -2.35 10.15
N ALA A 298 6.03 -1.26 9.78
CA ALA A 298 5.61 -0.41 8.67
C ALA A 298 5.56 -1.18 7.33
N LEU A 299 6.48 -2.13 7.11
CA LEU A 299 6.54 -2.93 5.88
C LEU A 299 5.39 -3.93 5.82
N VAL A 300 5.15 -4.65 6.92
CA VAL A 300 4.05 -5.63 7.02
C VAL A 300 2.71 -4.93 6.87
N ARG A 301 2.51 -3.79 7.55
CA ARG A 301 1.30 -2.95 7.41
C ARG A 301 1.10 -2.52 5.95
N LEU A 302 2.15 -2.02 5.30
CA LEU A 302 2.10 -1.64 3.88
C LEU A 302 1.76 -2.83 2.98
N PHE A 303 2.41 -3.97 3.18
CA PHE A 303 2.17 -5.18 2.39
C PHE A 303 0.70 -5.62 2.46
N ILE A 304 0.15 -5.72 3.67
CA ILE A 304 -1.26 -6.08 3.88
C ILE A 304 -2.18 -5.08 3.18
N GLU A 305 -1.93 -3.77 3.35
CA GLU A 305 -2.72 -2.72 2.71
C GLU A 305 -2.69 -2.82 1.16
N LEU A 306 -1.52 -3.10 0.57
CA LEU A 306 -1.37 -3.26 -0.88
C LEU A 306 -2.13 -4.48 -1.40
N VAL A 307 -2.14 -5.58 -0.65
CA VAL A 307 -2.90 -6.80 -0.99
C VAL A 307 -4.40 -6.59 -0.85
N GLU A 308 -4.86 -5.88 0.19
CA GLU A 308 -6.27 -5.53 0.31
C GLU A 308 -6.73 -4.62 -0.84
N ALA A 309 -5.89 -3.66 -1.22
CA ALA A 309 -6.19 -2.70 -2.26
C ALA A 309 -6.28 -3.29 -3.68
N SER A 310 -5.49 -4.33 -4.00
CA SER A 310 -5.52 -4.97 -5.33
C SER A 310 -6.91 -5.57 -5.61
N ALA A 311 -7.50 -6.25 -4.62
CA ALA A 311 -8.81 -6.89 -4.73
C ALA A 311 -9.99 -5.91 -4.86
N GLU A 312 -9.80 -4.65 -4.47
CA GLU A 312 -10.86 -3.62 -4.47
C GLU A 312 -10.81 -2.67 -5.67
N ARG A 313 -9.75 -2.72 -6.49
CA ARG A 313 -9.46 -1.78 -7.57
C ARG A 313 -10.60 -1.56 -8.57
N TYR A 314 -11.27 -2.64 -8.99
CA TYR A 314 -12.32 -2.59 -10.02
C TYR A 314 -13.74 -2.63 -9.44
N ARG A 315 -13.88 -2.73 -8.11
CA ARG A 315 -15.19 -2.86 -7.47
C ARG A 315 -15.88 -1.49 -7.42
N ILE A 316 -17.13 -1.42 -7.86
CA ILE A 316 -17.93 -0.19 -7.73
C ILE A 316 -18.27 0.06 -6.26
N SER A 317 -18.53 -1.00 -5.49
CA SER A 317 -18.89 -0.90 -4.07
C SER A 317 -17.78 -0.29 -3.21
N SER A 318 -16.51 -0.54 -3.52
CA SER A 318 -15.39 0.10 -2.81
C SER A 318 -15.37 1.61 -3.06
N LEU A 319 -15.54 2.06 -4.31
CA LEU A 319 -15.62 3.48 -4.65
C LEU A 319 -16.74 4.19 -3.88
N ILE A 320 -17.94 3.58 -3.86
CA ILE A 320 -19.09 4.15 -3.16
C ILE A 320 -18.83 4.17 -1.66
N ARG A 321 -18.30 3.10 -1.06
CA ARG A 321 -17.99 3.05 0.37
C ARG A 321 -16.96 4.11 0.78
N ASP A 322 -15.89 4.25 0.01
CA ASP A 322 -14.80 5.19 0.28
C ASP A 322 -15.23 6.66 0.13
N THR A 323 -16.26 6.91 -0.69
CA THR A 323 -16.74 8.26 -0.98
C THR A 323 -17.97 8.62 -0.15
N ALA A 324 -18.99 7.75 -0.12
CA ALA A 324 -20.27 7.98 0.53
C ALA A 324 -20.18 7.96 2.06
N GLY A 325 -19.39 7.08 2.67
CA GLY A 325 -19.22 7.08 4.13
C GLY A 325 -18.61 8.37 4.67
N ARG A 326 -17.77 9.02 3.84
CA ARG A 326 -17.03 10.25 4.20
C ARG A 326 -17.88 11.50 3.97
N LEU A 327 -18.68 11.51 2.90
CA LEU A 327 -19.65 12.58 2.64
C LEU A 327 -20.87 12.50 3.57
N ALA A 328 -21.33 11.31 3.95
CA ALA A 328 -22.44 11.13 4.87
C ALA A 328 -22.21 11.87 6.20
N ARG A 329 -20.98 11.78 6.73
CA ARG A 329 -20.57 12.48 7.95
C ARG A 329 -20.58 14.01 7.78
N GLN A 330 -20.25 14.52 6.59
CA GLN A 330 -20.25 15.95 6.30
C GLN A 330 -21.67 16.48 6.05
N ILE A 331 -22.48 15.78 5.25
CA ILE A 331 -23.87 16.16 4.96
C ILE A 331 -24.73 16.16 6.24
N SER A 332 -24.53 15.19 7.14
CA SER A 332 -25.19 15.16 8.44
C SER A 332 -24.86 16.38 9.32
N LEU A 333 -23.67 16.96 9.19
CA LEU A 333 -23.27 18.15 9.94
C LEU A 333 -23.87 19.43 9.33
N PHE A 334 -23.95 19.51 7.99
CA PHE A 334 -24.62 20.61 7.29
C PHE A 334 -26.13 20.67 7.61
N ALA A 335 -26.82 19.52 7.61
CA ALA A 335 -28.25 19.42 7.92
C ALA A 335 -28.60 19.86 9.35
N SER A 336 -27.65 19.75 10.29
CA SER A 336 -27.85 20.12 11.69
C SER A 336 -27.64 21.62 11.95
N GLN A 337 -26.97 22.37 11.07
CA GLN A 337 -26.59 23.77 11.32
C GLN A 337 -27.38 24.79 10.48
N THR A 338 -27.90 24.42 9.30
CA THR A 338 -28.59 25.40 8.43
C THR A 338 -30.05 25.66 8.76
N GLY A 339 -30.69 24.91 9.68
CA GLY A 339 -32.07 25.17 10.14
C GLY A 339 -33.19 25.11 9.08
N GLU A 340 -32.83 24.99 7.81
CA GLU A 340 -33.69 25.02 6.63
C GLU A 340 -33.74 23.61 6.03
N HIS A 341 -34.89 22.94 6.16
CA HIS A 341 -35.44 21.82 5.38
C HIS A 341 -34.52 20.93 4.50
N TYR A 342 -33.30 20.61 4.94
CA TYR A 342 -32.44 19.58 4.36
C TYR A 342 -32.11 18.51 5.41
N VAL A 343 -33.13 18.08 6.15
CA VAL A 343 -32.97 16.91 7.02
C VAL A 343 -33.07 15.67 6.13
N ALA A 344 -31.91 15.13 5.76
CA ALA A 344 -31.85 13.77 5.22
C ALA A 344 -32.06 12.78 6.37
N ASP A 345 -33.26 12.74 6.95
CA ASP A 345 -33.65 11.80 8.02
C ASP A 345 -33.65 10.34 7.55
N THR A 346 -33.54 10.13 6.23
CA THR A 346 -33.61 8.82 5.60
C THR A 346 -32.40 8.55 4.73
N ARG A 347 -31.95 7.29 4.71
CA ARG A 347 -30.86 6.82 3.84
C ARG A 347 -31.08 7.15 2.36
N SER A 348 -32.34 7.24 1.92
CA SER A 348 -32.72 7.60 0.55
C SER A 348 -32.54 9.10 0.25
N ALA A 349 -32.83 9.99 1.21
CA ALA A 349 -32.56 11.42 1.08
C ALA A 349 -31.05 11.71 1.03
N LEU A 350 -30.27 11.02 1.87
CA LEU A 350 -28.81 11.12 1.88
C LEU A 350 -28.20 10.65 0.54
N ALA A 351 -28.72 9.54 -0.01
CA ALA A 351 -28.32 9.06 -1.33
C ALA A 351 -28.64 10.08 -2.42
N ARG A 352 -29.81 10.73 -2.39
CA ARG A 352 -30.20 11.74 -3.38
C ARG A 352 -29.25 12.94 -3.35
N MET A 353 -28.91 13.45 -2.16
CA MET A 353 -27.95 14.54 -2.00
C MET A 353 -26.54 14.16 -2.50
N PHE A 354 -26.11 12.94 -2.19
CA PHE A 354 -24.84 12.41 -2.69
C PHE A 354 -24.81 12.39 -4.23
N TRP A 355 -25.87 11.89 -4.87
CA TRP A 355 -25.95 11.81 -6.33
C TRP A 355 -26.07 13.17 -7.00
N SER A 356 -26.78 14.13 -6.41
CA SER A 356 -26.86 15.49 -6.95
C SER A 356 -25.51 16.22 -6.88
N ALA A 357 -24.77 16.07 -5.79
CA ALA A 357 -23.44 16.65 -5.64
C ALA A 357 -22.36 15.90 -6.46
N SER A 358 -22.63 14.67 -6.89
CA SER A 358 -21.72 13.85 -7.71
C SER A 358 -21.83 14.09 -9.21
N GLY A 359 -22.90 14.76 -9.67
CA GLY A 359 -23.24 14.93 -11.09
C GLY A 359 -23.09 16.35 -11.63
N ALA A 360 -22.85 17.33 -10.76
CA ALA A 360 -22.59 18.71 -11.15
C ALA A 360 -21.09 18.89 -11.41
N GLY A 361 -20.63 18.37 -12.56
CA GLY A 361 -19.35 18.75 -13.16
C GLY A 361 -19.55 19.87 -14.16
#